data_AF-A0A3D5H8Y9-F1
#
_entry.id   AF-A0A3D5H8Y9-F1
#
_cell.length_a   1.000
_cell.length_b   1.000
_cell.length_c   1.000
_cell.angle_alpha   90.00
_cell.angle_beta   90.00
_cell.angle_gamma   90.00
#
_symmetry.space_group_name_H-M   'P 1'
#
loop_
_entity.id
_entity.type
_entity.pdbx_description
1 polymer ?
#
loop_
_entity_poly.entity_id
_entity_poly.type
_entity_poly.pdbx_seq_one_letter_code
_entity_poly.pdbx_strand_id
1 'polypeptide(L)'
;MFEGTRHSLGTTLARWHFRKSRDEVISFTTAVSSAQKVLLVMPLHVDDLLPTLQVVQMLKAQFREENLSIVIGDHGLEIVRLLPRSHFLHLLNPQVSRFYLPRADFIKTLAQKRYDLAIDLNLDLVLPSGYICKASGARVRIGFVHRKADIFYNFQIKPDSTLGRKLIYDRLAQCLQKF
;
A
#
# COMPACT_ATOMS: atom_id res chain seq x y z
N MET A 1 -22.88 11.43 7.00
CA MET A 1 -23.35 11.93 5.68
C MET A 1 -22.25 12.64 4.87
N PHE A 2 -21.30 13.37 5.48
CA PHE A 2 -20.22 14.07 4.75
C PHE A 2 -19.07 13.19 4.24
N GLU A 3 -18.76 12.06 4.88
CA GLU A 3 -17.59 11.24 4.52
C GLU A 3 -17.75 10.51 3.19
N GLY A 4 -18.92 9.95 2.90
CA GLY A 4 -19.19 9.28 1.62
C GLY A 4 -19.06 10.25 0.42
N THR A 5 -19.53 11.48 0.57
CA THR A 5 -19.40 12.53 -0.45
C THR A 5 -17.94 12.94 -0.64
N ARG A 6 -17.19 13.13 0.46
CA ARG A 6 -15.75 13.43 0.42
C ARG A 6 -14.97 12.33 -0.27
N HIS A 7 -15.24 11.07 0.05
CA HIS A 7 -14.60 9.91 -0.56
C HIS A 7 -14.88 9.82 -2.07
N SER A 8 -16.13 10.06 -2.48
CA SER A 8 -16.53 10.04 -3.90
C SER A 8 -15.84 11.16 -4.71
N LEU A 9 -15.81 12.38 -4.16
CA LEU A 9 -15.10 13.51 -4.74
C LEU A 9 -13.59 13.24 -4.83
N GLY A 10 -12.99 12.79 -3.72
CA GLY A 10 -11.57 12.42 -3.66
C GLY A 10 -11.20 11.37 -4.70
N THR A 11 -12.03 10.33 -4.85
CA THR A 11 -11.81 9.28 -5.86
C THR A 11 -11.88 9.85 -7.29
N THR A 12 -12.81 10.76 -7.53
CA THR A 12 -12.96 11.43 -8.84
C THR A 12 -11.76 12.30 -9.15
N LEU A 13 -11.29 13.07 -8.15
CA LEU A 13 -10.07 13.89 -8.25
C LEU A 13 -8.84 13.03 -8.49
N ALA A 14 -8.67 11.92 -7.76
CA ALA A 14 -7.58 10.98 -7.95
C ALA A 14 -7.58 10.39 -9.37
N ARG A 15 -8.76 9.95 -9.85
CA ARG A 15 -8.92 9.45 -11.22
C ARG A 15 -8.52 10.50 -12.25
N TRP A 16 -8.94 11.75 -12.05
CA TRP A 16 -8.59 12.84 -12.96
C TRP A 16 -7.09 13.16 -12.90
N HIS A 17 -6.49 13.16 -11.71
CA HIS A 17 -5.07 13.40 -11.49
C HIS A 17 -4.21 12.35 -12.23
N PHE A 18 -4.59 11.07 -12.11
CA PHE A 18 -3.87 9.96 -12.74
C PHE A 18 -4.35 9.61 -14.16
N ARG A 19 -5.26 10.37 -14.78
CA ARG A 19 -5.83 10.03 -16.11
C ARG A 19 -4.82 9.91 -17.25
N LYS A 20 -3.65 10.55 -17.10
CA LYS A 20 -2.55 10.50 -18.07
C LYS A 20 -1.47 9.46 -17.69
N SER A 21 -1.55 8.90 -16.48
CA SER A 21 -0.66 7.82 -16.06
C SER A 21 -1.03 6.56 -16.82
N ARG A 22 -0.10 6.06 -17.63
CA ARG A 22 -0.23 4.76 -18.29
C ARG A 22 0.70 3.79 -17.60
N ASP A 23 0.16 2.63 -17.26
CA ASP A 23 0.98 1.55 -16.75
C ASP A 23 1.64 0.83 -17.92
N GLU A 24 2.94 0.55 -17.79
CA GLU A 24 3.67 -0.25 -18.76
C GLU A 24 3.25 -1.72 -18.64
N VAL A 25 3.27 -2.45 -19.75
CA VAL A 25 3.15 -3.91 -19.72
C VAL A 25 4.45 -4.46 -19.14
N ILE A 26 4.35 -5.15 -18.01
CA ILE A 26 5.51 -5.68 -17.28
C ILE A 26 5.35 -7.19 -17.02
N SER A 27 6.47 -7.91 -17.01
CA SER A 27 6.53 -9.26 -16.44
C SER A 27 6.43 -9.13 -14.92
N PHE A 28 5.34 -9.61 -14.35
CA PHE A 28 5.11 -9.53 -12.90
C PHE A 28 6.23 -10.24 -12.12
N THR A 29 6.56 -11.47 -12.51
CA THR A 29 7.62 -12.26 -11.86
C THR A 29 8.95 -11.50 -11.86
N THR A 30 9.37 -10.99 -13.02
CA THR A 30 10.63 -10.24 -13.12
C THR A 30 10.60 -8.97 -12.30
N ALA A 31 9.49 -8.22 -12.33
CA ALA A 31 9.37 -6.96 -11.62
C ALA A 31 9.35 -7.12 -10.10
N VAL A 32 8.77 -8.21 -9.59
CA VAL A 32 8.79 -8.56 -8.16
C VAL A 32 10.16 -9.11 -7.75
N SER A 33 10.70 -10.08 -8.50
CA SER A 33 11.97 -10.74 -8.16
C SER A 33 13.17 -9.79 -8.22
N SER A 34 13.11 -8.75 -9.06
CA SER A 34 14.16 -7.74 -9.18
C SER A 34 13.91 -6.49 -8.34
N ALA A 35 12.82 -6.43 -7.57
CA ALA A 35 12.51 -5.26 -6.77
C ALA A 35 13.60 -5.04 -5.72
N GLN A 36 14.04 -3.80 -5.56
CA GLN A 36 15.01 -3.45 -4.53
C GLN A 36 14.39 -2.59 -3.45
N LYS A 37 13.54 -1.62 -3.84
CA LYS A 37 12.88 -0.69 -2.93
C LYS A 37 11.38 -0.96 -2.86
N VAL A 38 10.91 -1.20 -1.65
CA VAL A 38 9.51 -1.59 -1.39
C VAL A 38 8.84 -0.53 -0.53
N LEU A 39 7.64 -0.12 -0.95
CA LEU A 39 6.71 0.66 -0.15
C LEU A 39 5.65 -0.27 0.43
N LEU A 40 5.54 -0.34 1.74
CA LEU A 40 4.48 -1.08 2.42
C LEU A 40 3.52 -0.08 3.06
N VAL A 41 2.22 -0.17 2.77
CA VAL A 41 1.19 0.59 3.48
C VAL A 41 0.46 -0.34 4.44
N MET A 42 0.62 -0.07 5.73
CA MET A 42 -0.02 -0.86 6.78
C MET A 42 -1.53 -0.61 6.82
N PRO A 43 -2.32 -1.59 7.30
CA PRO A 43 -3.75 -1.39 7.49
C PRO A 43 -4.05 -0.25 8.47
N LEU A 44 -5.11 0.50 8.21
CA LEU A 44 -5.61 1.50 9.16
C LEU A 44 -6.45 0.88 10.29
N HIS A 45 -7.09 -0.26 10.03
CA HIS A 45 -7.88 -0.97 11.01
C HIS A 45 -6.99 -1.78 11.96
N VAL A 46 -7.14 -1.55 13.26
CA VAL A 46 -6.33 -2.20 14.31
C VAL A 46 -6.43 -3.74 14.25
N ASP A 47 -7.62 -4.25 13.91
CA ASP A 47 -7.88 -5.69 13.79
C ASP A 47 -7.03 -6.38 12.72
N ASP A 48 -6.55 -5.64 11.74
CA ASP A 48 -5.76 -6.16 10.63
C ASP A 48 -4.25 -6.13 10.92
N LEU A 49 -3.80 -5.41 11.96
CA LEU A 49 -2.37 -5.24 12.24
C LEU A 49 -1.68 -6.56 12.59
N LEU A 50 -2.19 -7.31 13.58
CA LEU A 50 -1.60 -8.61 13.96
C LEU A 50 -1.61 -9.62 12.79
N PRO A 51 -2.73 -9.79 12.05
CA PRO A 51 -2.75 -10.61 10.84
C PRO A 51 -1.68 -10.26 9.79
N THR A 52 -1.29 -8.99 9.66
CA THR A 52 -0.27 -8.58 8.68
C THR A 52 1.17 -8.92 9.05
N LEU A 53 1.45 -9.31 10.29
CA LEU A 53 2.82 -9.56 10.75
C LEU A 53 3.54 -10.62 9.90
N GLN A 54 2.82 -11.62 9.39
CA GLN A 54 3.40 -12.64 8.50
C GLN A 54 3.95 -12.02 7.20
N VAL A 55 3.24 -11.05 6.63
CA VAL A 55 3.69 -10.32 5.43
C VAL A 55 4.93 -9.49 5.76
N VAL A 56 4.94 -8.82 6.91
CA VAL A 56 6.07 -8.00 7.36
C VAL A 56 7.33 -8.85 7.58
N GLN A 57 7.18 -10.01 8.21
CA GLN A 57 8.28 -10.97 8.40
C GLN A 57 8.81 -11.52 7.08
N MET A 58 7.90 -11.83 6.15
CA MET A 58 8.26 -12.25 4.80
C MET A 58 9.08 -11.18 4.07
N LEU A 59 8.65 -9.91 4.11
CA LEU A 59 9.40 -8.81 3.51
C LEU A 59 10.76 -8.61 4.18
N LYS A 60 10.85 -8.77 5.51
CA LYS A 60 12.12 -8.71 6.24
C LYS A 60 13.11 -9.79 5.76
N ALA A 61 12.62 -10.98 5.44
CA ALA A 61 13.44 -12.08 4.98
C ALA A 61 13.90 -11.91 3.52
N GLN A 62 13.11 -11.22 2.68
CA GLN A 62 13.38 -11.06 1.26
C GLN A 62 14.16 -9.78 0.91
N PHE A 63 13.96 -8.70 1.67
CA PHE A 63 14.51 -7.40 1.36
C PHE A 63 15.42 -6.91 2.48
N ARG A 64 16.44 -6.12 2.10
CA ARG A 64 17.20 -5.35 3.08
C ARG A 64 16.28 -4.33 3.74
N GLU A 65 16.30 -4.30 5.06
CA GLU A 65 15.38 -3.51 5.88
C GLU A 65 15.42 -2.01 5.57
N GLU A 66 16.61 -1.45 5.29
CA GLU A 66 16.81 -0.08 4.84
C GLU A 66 16.17 0.27 3.47
N ASN A 67 15.81 -0.73 2.67
CA ASN A 67 15.10 -0.53 1.41
C ASN A 67 13.57 -0.60 1.57
N LEU A 68 13.08 -0.93 2.76
CA LEU A 68 11.66 -0.91 3.07
C LEU A 68 11.28 0.49 3.56
N SER A 69 10.27 1.09 2.92
CA SER A 69 9.58 2.25 3.47
C SER A 69 8.18 1.85 3.88
N ILE A 70 7.78 2.20 5.10
CA ILE A 70 6.56 1.70 5.73
C ILE A 70 5.69 2.90 6.09
N VAL A 71 4.51 2.96 5.49
CA VAL A 71 3.49 3.93 5.84
C VAL A 71 2.66 3.35 6.97
N ILE A 72 2.66 4.05 8.11
CA ILE A 72 1.94 3.64 9.32
C ILE A 72 0.98 4.73 9.77
N GLY A 73 -0.18 4.32 10.32
CA GLY A 73 -1.08 5.20 11.06
C GLY A 73 -0.71 5.29 12.53
N ASP A 74 -1.71 5.55 13.37
CA ASP A 74 -1.53 5.77 14.82
C ASP A 74 -1.10 4.51 15.59
N HIS A 75 -1.33 3.32 15.04
CA HIS A 75 -1.15 2.02 15.72
C HIS A 75 0.06 1.19 15.23
N GLY A 76 1.16 1.84 14.80
CA GLY A 76 2.28 1.16 14.13
C GLY A 76 3.51 0.77 14.97
N LEU A 77 3.51 1.00 16.29
CA LEU A 77 4.74 0.88 17.12
C LEU A 77 5.39 -0.51 17.10
N GLU A 78 4.59 -1.58 17.01
CA GLU A 78 5.10 -2.95 16.95
C GLU A 78 5.92 -3.20 15.66
N ILE A 79 5.49 -2.60 14.55
CA ILE A 79 6.20 -2.71 13.26
C ILE A 79 7.55 -1.98 13.33
N VAL A 80 7.59 -0.83 14.01
CA VAL A 80 8.85 -0.09 14.23
C VAL A 80 9.87 -0.94 15.00
N ARG A 81 9.43 -1.72 15.97
CA ARG A 81 10.30 -2.65 16.71
C ARG A 81 10.75 -3.84 15.87
N LEU A 82 9.89 -4.31 14.97
CA LEU A 82 10.20 -5.45 14.09
C LEU A 82 11.19 -5.06 12.98
N LEU A 83 11.12 -3.81 12.50
CA LEU A 83 11.90 -3.28 11.38
C LEU A 83 12.57 -1.93 11.72
N PRO A 84 13.43 -1.85 12.74
CA PRO A 84 14.00 -0.60 13.24
C PRO A 84 14.87 0.20 12.25
N ARG A 85 15.40 -0.43 11.20
CA ARG A 85 16.22 0.18 10.14
C ARG A 85 15.40 0.60 8.92
N SER A 86 14.11 0.29 8.87
CA SER A 86 13.23 0.72 7.80
C SER A 86 12.90 2.21 7.89
N HIS A 87 12.46 2.76 6.77
CA HIS A 87 12.04 4.15 6.72
C HIS A 87 10.54 4.29 7.01
N PHE A 88 10.20 4.89 8.15
CA PHE A 88 8.81 5.07 8.54
C PHE A 88 8.25 6.42 8.07
N LEU A 89 7.05 6.37 7.49
CA LEU A 89 6.26 7.52 7.07
C LEU A 89 4.94 7.48 7.84
N HIS A 90 4.77 8.39 8.79
CA HIS A 90 3.54 8.45 9.58
C HIS A 90 2.47 9.19 8.81
N LEU A 91 1.41 8.49 8.38
CA LEU A 91 0.22 9.08 7.77
C LEU A 91 -0.79 9.45 8.86
N LEU A 92 -0.57 10.60 9.48
CA LEU A 92 -1.45 11.12 10.53
C LEU A 92 -2.64 11.87 9.91
N ASN A 93 -3.76 11.97 10.64
CA ASN A 93 -4.95 12.73 10.22
C ASN A 93 -4.68 14.12 9.61
N PRO A 94 -3.75 14.96 10.14
CA PRO A 94 -3.44 16.26 9.54
C PRO A 94 -2.93 16.15 8.11
N GLN A 95 -2.33 15.04 7.70
CA GLN A 95 -1.75 14.82 6.38
C GLN A 95 -2.76 14.35 5.34
N VAL A 96 -4.02 14.18 5.73
CA VAL A 96 -5.14 13.92 4.81
C VAL A 96 -5.92 15.21 4.59
N SER A 97 -6.09 15.58 3.32
CA SER A 97 -6.80 16.80 2.92
C SER A 97 -8.31 16.70 3.11
N ARG A 98 -9.02 17.82 2.91
CA ARG A 98 -10.49 17.86 2.90
C ARG A 98 -11.11 16.89 1.88
N PHE A 99 -10.39 16.55 0.80
CA PHE A 99 -10.83 15.58 -0.20
C PHE A 99 -10.39 14.14 0.08
N TYR A 100 -9.90 13.86 1.29
CA TYR A 100 -9.47 12.53 1.69
C TYR A 100 -8.31 11.99 0.84
N LEU A 101 -7.47 12.92 0.34
CA LEU A 101 -6.24 12.64 -0.38
C LEU A 101 -5.03 13.04 0.48
N PRO A 102 -3.88 12.34 0.39
CA PRO A 102 -2.66 12.74 1.08
C PRO A 102 -2.20 14.13 0.64
N ARG A 103 -1.63 14.92 1.56
CA ARG A 103 -1.10 16.26 1.25
C ARG A 103 0.11 16.19 0.33
N ALA A 104 0.29 17.25 -0.46
CA ALA A 104 1.37 17.35 -1.44
C ALA A 104 2.76 17.15 -0.82
N ASP A 105 3.01 17.69 0.38
CA ASP A 105 4.31 17.55 1.05
C ASP A 105 4.63 16.10 1.39
N PHE A 106 3.63 15.34 1.87
CA PHE A 106 3.78 13.91 2.13
C PHE A 106 4.12 13.14 0.85
N ILE A 107 3.38 13.42 -0.23
CA ILE A 107 3.62 12.80 -1.54
C ILE A 107 4.99 13.17 -2.10
N LYS A 108 5.45 14.40 -1.91
CA LYS A 108 6.77 14.87 -2.35
C LYS A 108 7.88 14.09 -1.65
N THR A 109 7.80 13.89 -0.34
CA THR A 109 8.75 13.05 0.41
C THR A 109 8.77 11.63 -0.13
N LEU A 110 7.60 11.07 -0.43
CA LEU A 110 7.47 9.70 -0.92
C LEU A 110 8.08 9.54 -2.33
N ALA A 111 7.79 10.47 -3.24
CA ALA A 111 8.26 10.43 -4.63
C ALA A 111 9.78 10.50 -4.78
N GLN A 112 10.51 11.00 -3.78
CA GLN A 112 11.98 11.07 -3.81
C GLN A 112 12.67 9.71 -3.81
N LYS A 113 12.03 8.66 -3.28
CA LYS A 113 12.69 7.37 -3.05
C LYS A 113 12.71 6.41 -4.24
N ARG A 114 11.84 6.62 -5.25
CA ARG A 114 11.60 5.74 -6.41
C ARG A 114 11.45 4.27 -5.99
N TYR A 115 10.21 3.84 -5.79
CA TYR A 115 9.91 2.47 -5.40
C TYR A 115 9.80 1.57 -6.63
N ASP A 116 10.15 0.29 -6.49
CA ASP A 116 9.93 -0.73 -7.52
C ASP A 116 8.58 -1.41 -7.29
N LEU A 117 8.27 -1.65 -6.02
CA LEU A 117 7.10 -2.37 -5.53
C LEU A 117 6.37 -1.54 -4.46
N ALA A 118 5.05 -1.44 -4.56
CA ALA A 118 4.19 -0.95 -3.49
C ALA A 118 3.15 -2.01 -3.12
N ILE A 119 2.95 -2.25 -1.83
CA ILE A 119 2.00 -3.23 -1.30
C ILE A 119 1.07 -2.51 -0.33
N ASP A 120 -0.22 -2.54 -0.62
CA ASP A 120 -1.28 -2.06 0.27
C ASP A 120 -1.90 -3.23 1.02
N LEU A 121 -1.83 -3.18 2.34
CA LEU A 121 -2.38 -4.22 3.20
C LEU A 121 -3.81 -3.93 3.67
N ASN A 122 -4.44 -2.83 3.26
CA ASN A 122 -5.85 -2.62 3.58
C ASN A 122 -6.73 -3.57 2.75
N LEU A 123 -7.54 -4.41 3.42
CA LEU A 123 -8.49 -5.31 2.74
C LEU A 123 -9.57 -4.54 1.98
N ASP A 124 -9.98 -3.40 2.53
CA ASP A 124 -10.88 -2.45 1.89
C ASP A 124 -10.10 -1.38 1.12
N LEU A 125 -10.74 -0.76 0.12
CA LEU A 125 -10.15 0.36 -0.59
C LEU A 125 -10.11 1.62 0.28
N VAL A 126 -8.97 1.86 0.92
CA VAL A 126 -8.66 3.10 1.62
C VAL A 126 -8.06 4.11 0.64
N LEU A 127 -8.82 5.13 0.27
CA LEU A 127 -8.42 6.10 -0.77
C LEU A 127 -7.03 6.74 -0.54
N PRO A 128 -6.67 7.24 0.67
CA PRO A 128 -5.32 7.74 0.91
C PRO A 128 -4.23 6.71 0.62
N SER A 129 -4.46 5.45 0.99
CA SER A 129 -3.51 4.35 0.82
C SER A 129 -3.31 4.01 -0.66
N GLY A 130 -4.41 3.80 -1.40
CA GLY A 130 -4.34 3.57 -2.85
C GLY A 130 -3.69 4.75 -3.59
N TYR A 131 -4.01 5.99 -3.20
CA TYR A 131 -3.36 7.18 -3.78
C TYR A 131 -1.86 7.16 -3.53
N ILE A 132 -1.41 6.85 -2.31
CA ILE A 132 0.00 6.72 -1.96
C ILE A 132 0.69 5.69 -2.84
N CYS A 133 0.10 4.51 -3.02
CA CYS A 133 0.66 3.48 -3.89
C CYS A 133 0.82 3.98 -5.33
N LYS A 134 -0.19 4.62 -5.93
CA LYS A 134 -0.10 5.13 -7.31
C LYS A 134 0.88 6.31 -7.43
N ALA A 135 0.85 7.25 -6.49
CA ALA A 135 1.73 8.41 -6.45
C ALA A 135 3.20 8.05 -6.18
N SER A 136 3.47 6.88 -5.60
CA SER A 136 4.82 6.37 -5.37
C SER A 136 5.64 6.14 -6.64
N GLY A 137 4.95 6.01 -7.78
CA GLY A 137 5.55 5.64 -9.05
C GLY A 137 6.03 4.18 -9.10
N ALA A 138 5.71 3.36 -8.10
CA ALA A 138 6.07 1.94 -8.10
C ALA A 138 5.57 1.24 -9.37
N ARG A 139 6.44 0.44 -9.98
CA ARG A 139 6.14 -0.29 -11.22
C ARG A 139 5.09 -1.37 -10.97
N VAL A 140 5.20 -2.06 -9.84
CA VAL A 140 4.20 -3.02 -9.36
C VAL A 140 3.50 -2.44 -8.14
N ARG A 141 2.17 -2.42 -8.15
CA ARG A 141 1.33 -1.92 -7.06
C ARG A 141 0.27 -2.96 -6.76
N ILE A 142 0.44 -3.60 -5.61
CA ILE A 142 -0.35 -4.73 -5.14
C ILE A 142 -1.38 -4.22 -4.14
N GLY A 143 -2.64 -4.58 -4.33
CA GLY A 143 -3.72 -4.38 -3.36
C GLY A 143 -4.77 -5.48 -3.48
N PHE A 144 -5.87 -5.35 -2.73
CA PHE A 144 -6.98 -6.29 -2.82
C PHE A 144 -8.03 -5.84 -3.84
N VAL A 145 -8.75 -6.81 -4.42
CA VAL A 145 -9.86 -6.53 -5.34
C VAL A 145 -10.96 -5.77 -4.61
N HIS A 146 -11.27 -4.58 -5.11
CA HIS A 146 -12.41 -3.77 -4.65
C HIS A 146 -12.92 -2.90 -5.80
N ARG A 147 -14.14 -2.35 -5.66
CA ARG A 147 -14.67 -1.37 -6.60
C ARG A 147 -13.71 -0.17 -6.70
N LYS A 148 -13.27 0.16 -7.93
CA LYS A 148 -12.31 1.25 -8.27
C LYS A 148 -10.85 1.03 -7.84
N ALA A 149 -10.49 -0.17 -7.43
CA ALA A 149 -9.12 -0.52 -7.04
C ALA A 149 -8.12 -0.40 -8.22
N ASP A 150 -8.61 -0.59 -9.45
CA ASP A 150 -7.90 -0.46 -10.73
C ASP A 150 -7.34 0.95 -11.00
N ILE A 151 -7.88 1.98 -10.33
CA ILE A 151 -7.32 3.34 -10.38
C ILE A 151 -5.89 3.37 -9.79
N PHE A 152 -5.63 2.52 -8.80
CA PHE A 152 -4.43 2.60 -7.96
C PHE A 152 -3.50 1.40 -8.14
N TYR A 153 -4.03 0.19 -8.24
CA TYR A 153 -3.27 -1.05 -8.27
C TYR A 153 -3.31 -1.68 -9.66
N ASN A 154 -2.15 -2.12 -10.13
CA ASN A 154 -2.02 -2.89 -11.37
C ASN A 154 -1.89 -4.40 -11.13
N PHE A 155 -1.81 -4.83 -9.87
CA PHE A 155 -1.94 -6.22 -9.48
C PHE A 155 -2.91 -6.31 -8.29
N GLN A 156 -3.96 -7.11 -8.42
CA GLN A 156 -5.01 -7.21 -7.41
C GLN A 156 -5.20 -8.65 -6.98
N ILE A 157 -5.23 -8.87 -5.67
CA ILE A 157 -5.49 -10.18 -5.10
C ILE A 157 -6.95 -10.23 -4.68
N LYS A 158 -7.67 -11.24 -5.16
CA LYS A 158 -9.05 -11.48 -4.74
C LYS A 158 -9.04 -12.15 -3.36
N PRO A 159 -9.49 -11.47 -2.29
CA PRO A 159 -9.63 -12.13 -1.00
C PRO A 159 -10.76 -13.16 -1.07
N ASP A 160 -10.60 -14.25 -0.35
CA ASP A 160 -11.66 -15.23 -0.15
C ASP A 160 -12.45 -14.82 1.10
N SER A 161 -13.67 -14.34 0.90
CA SER A 161 -14.52 -13.78 1.96
C SER A 161 -14.97 -14.82 2.98
N THR A 162 -14.75 -16.11 2.73
CA THR A 162 -15.04 -17.18 3.69
C THR A 162 -13.93 -17.39 4.71
N LEU A 163 -12.75 -16.78 4.49
CA LEU A 163 -11.58 -16.98 5.33
C LEU A 163 -11.42 -15.86 6.36
N GLY A 164 -10.81 -16.20 7.49
CA GLY A 164 -10.36 -15.21 8.46
C GLY A 164 -9.23 -14.34 7.89
N ARG A 165 -9.16 -13.08 8.35
CA ARG A 165 -8.16 -12.07 7.96
C ARG A 165 -6.72 -12.61 7.94
N LYS A 166 -6.32 -13.34 8.98
CA LYS A 166 -4.99 -13.97 9.07
C LYS A 166 -4.66 -14.83 7.84
N LEU A 167 -5.59 -15.69 7.43
CA LEU A 167 -5.36 -16.60 6.32
C LEU A 167 -5.29 -15.86 4.97
N ILE A 168 -5.99 -14.73 4.84
CA ILE A 168 -5.89 -13.85 3.66
C ILE A 168 -4.46 -13.30 3.54
N TYR A 169 -3.90 -12.77 4.62
CA TYR A 169 -2.53 -12.25 4.63
C TYR A 169 -1.47 -13.36 4.51
N ASP A 170 -1.69 -14.54 5.11
CA ASP A 170 -0.80 -15.69 4.94
C ASP A 170 -0.74 -16.09 3.45
N ARG A 171 -1.88 -16.13 2.75
CA ARG A 171 -1.94 -16.43 1.31
C ARG A 171 -1.28 -15.34 0.46
N LEU A 172 -1.47 -14.07 0.80
CA LEU A 172 -0.74 -12.96 0.18
C LEU A 172 0.77 -13.18 0.33
N ALA A 173 1.25 -13.46 1.55
CA ALA A 173 2.67 -13.67 1.80
C ALA A 173 3.24 -14.85 0.99
N GLN A 174 2.53 -15.98 0.97
CA GLN A 174 2.90 -17.15 0.17
C GLN A 174 2.90 -16.86 -1.33
N CYS A 175 1.96 -16.04 -1.82
CA CYS A 175 1.92 -15.64 -3.22
C CYS A 175 3.15 -14.80 -3.59
N LEU A 176 3.53 -13.85 -2.74
CA LEU A 176 4.69 -12.99 -2.98
C LEU A 176 6.02 -13.75 -2.83
N GLN A 177 6.08 -14.80 -2.01
CA GLN A 177 7.28 -15.64 -1.86
C GLN A 177 7.59 -16.52 -3.07
N LYS A 178 6.60 -16.79 -3.92
CA LYS A 178 6.77 -17.67 -5.09
C LYS A 178 7.39 -16.98 -6.29
N PHE A 179 7.67 -15.68 -6.18
CA PHE A 179 8.27 -14.84 -7.21
C PHE A 179 9.55 -14.21 -6.66
#